data_AF-A0A1F8A3M4-F1
#
_entry.id   AF-A0A1F8A3M4-F1
#
_cell.length_a   1.000
_cell.length_b   1.000
_cell.length_c   1.000
_cell.angle_alpha   90.00
_cell.angle_beta   90.00
_cell.angle_gamma   90.00
#
_symmetry.space_group_name_H-M   'P 1'
#
loop_
_entity.id
_entity.type
_entity.pdbx_description
1 polymer ?
#
loop_
_entity_poly.entity_id
_entity_poly.type
_entity_poly.pdbx_seq_one_letter_code
_entity_poly.pdbx_strand_id
1 'polypeptide(L)'
;MSSSLGAQKALVTRSLPLFSTPFSALPQHQLRRRDIYLTSRGHASSSKTHTRPSSSAQPATSRVPSTSSTATTSLANDVNPPPSTRPADLDLPDPVSRSAATADKLKRYIAMGRAYLSFYKTGLKNVYHNYRASLPIRRSLGLPAYLPISPPPAPPSSSSQSKKSAAFRKAIESVQLSRSSFQLVRRAAYDVRRMIPFTLILIVCGEMTPLAVLAFGNAVTPFTCRVPRQLEKDRVQRVARKRAALVAQQAATSGSVTPPAAGSDLELDILIKMYTNLEWIESASAEEVLRACAVLNLVKTHTRPSGLVSLYRARLRRYAEYLSLDDQLIRRCGGVRAMEGVEVRIAVEERGGVGVTQGKEGWDAEREERRWLEKWLERR
;
A
#
# COMPACT_ATOMS: atom_id res chain seq x y z
N MET A 1 -57.07 -2.49 -67.89
CA MET A 1 -56.37 -3.54 -67.11
C MET A 1 -55.51 -2.84 -66.07
N SER A 2 -56.07 -2.63 -64.88
CA SER A 2 -55.37 -2.03 -63.73
C SER A 2 -55.99 -2.60 -62.47
N SER A 3 -55.14 -3.11 -61.59
CA SER A 3 -55.51 -4.00 -60.49
C SER A 3 -55.91 -3.23 -59.23
N SER A 4 -57.16 -3.47 -58.83
CA SER A 4 -57.84 -3.39 -57.53
C SER A 4 -57.13 -2.74 -56.33
N LEU A 5 -57.68 -1.60 -55.91
CA LEU A 5 -57.66 -1.03 -54.56
C LEU A 5 -58.82 -1.61 -53.74
N GLY A 6 -58.53 -2.18 -52.57
CA GLY A 6 -59.54 -2.55 -51.56
C GLY A 6 -59.14 -2.00 -50.20
N ALA A 7 -59.60 -0.79 -49.87
CA ALA A 7 -59.46 -0.19 -48.55
C ALA A 7 -60.84 -0.12 -47.88
N GLN A 8 -61.03 -0.86 -46.79
CA GLN A 8 -62.13 -0.64 -45.85
C GLN A 8 -61.60 -0.54 -44.42
N LYS A 9 -62.06 0.52 -43.77
CA LYS A 9 -61.81 0.96 -42.40
C LYS A 9 -62.50 0.03 -41.39
N ALA A 10 -61.89 -0.17 -40.22
CA ALA A 10 -62.66 -0.32 -38.98
C ALA A 10 -61.79 -0.03 -37.75
N LEU A 11 -62.24 0.97 -36.98
CA LEU A 11 -61.86 1.23 -35.59
C LEU A 11 -62.20 0.01 -34.73
N VAL A 12 -61.23 -0.51 -33.99
CA VAL A 12 -61.48 -1.43 -32.88
C VAL A 12 -60.62 -1.01 -31.68
N THR A 13 -61.31 -0.45 -30.71
CA THR A 13 -60.95 -0.38 -29.29
C THR A 13 -60.44 -1.74 -28.79
N ARG A 14 -59.26 -1.78 -28.17
CA ARG A 14 -58.87 -2.96 -27.39
C ARG A 14 -58.30 -2.58 -26.03
N SER A 15 -59.09 -2.97 -25.06
CA SER A 15 -58.95 -2.97 -23.62
C SER A 15 -57.69 -3.72 -23.18
N LEU A 16 -57.04 -3.17 -22.15
CA LEU A 16 -55.95 -3.79 -21.40
C LEU A 16 -56.44 -5.06 -20.68
N PRO A 17 -55.72 -6.20 -20.78
CA PRO A 17 -55.85 -7.26 -19.80
C PRO A 17 -54.81 -7.06 -18.69
N LEU A 18 -55.34 -6.88 -17.47
CA LEU A 18 -54.66 -7.09 -16.20
C LEU A 18 -54.08 -8.51 -16.16
N PHE A 19 -52.76 -8.63 -16.20
CA PHE A 19 -52.07 -9.83 -15.77
C PHE A 19 -51.40 -9.59 -14.42
N SER A 20 -52.04 -10.18 -13.42
CA SER A 20 -51.53 -10.40 -12.08
C SER A 20 -50.30 -11.28 -12.14
N THR A 21 -49.16 -10.78 -11.66
CA THR A 21 -47.96 -11.57 -11.36
C THR A 21 -47.68 -11.48 -9.87
N PRO A 22 -47.43 -12.61 -9.19
CA PRO A 22 -47.27 -12.64 -7.74
C PRO A 22 -45.98 -11.94 -7.30
N PHE A 23 -46.11 -11.11 -6.27
CA PHE A 23 -45.02 -10.60 -5.45
C PHE A 23 -44.29 -11.79 -4.80
N SER A 24 -43.21 -12.26 -5.43
CA SER A 24 -42.28 -13.17 -4.76
C SER A 24 -41.43 -12.35 -3.79
N ALA A 25 -41.64 -12.62 -2.51
CA ALA A 25 -40.90 -12.07 -1.39
C ALA A 25 -39.39 -12.24 -1.61
N LEU A 26 -38.69 -11.11 -1.68
CA LEU A 26 -37.24 -11.04 -1.49
C LEU A 26 -36.89 -11.62 -0.12
N PRO A 27 -35.96 -12.59 -0.02
CA PRO A 27 -35.34 -12.90 1.25
C PRO A 27 -34.51 -11.68 1.65
N GLN A 28 -34.92 -10.98 2.70
CA GLN A 28 -34.06 -10.11 3.49
C GLN A 28 -32.86 -10.94 3.97
N HIS A 29 -31.79 -10.94 3.19
CA HIS A 29 -30.51 -11.43 3.66
C HIS A 29 -29.99 -10.40 4.68
N GLN A 30 -30.35 -10.65 5.93
CA GLN A 30 -29.74 -10.09 7.12
C GLN A 30 -28.22 -10.12 6.97
N LEU A 31 -27.62 -8.97 6.70
CA LEU A 31 -26.18 -8.75 6.81
C LEU A 31 -25.82 -8.89 8.29
N ARG A 32 -25.57 -10.13 8.71
CA ARG A 32 -25.01 -10.45 10.02
C ARG A 32 -23.56 -9.97 10.05
N ARG A 33 -23.42 -8.69 10.36
CA ARG A 33 -22.20 -7.98 10.74
C ARG A 33 -21.64 -8.68 11.98
N ARG A 34 -20.80 -9.70 11.78
CA ARG A 34 -20.00 -10.28 12.87
C ARG A 34 -18.81 -9.36 13.12
N ASP A 35 -19.02 -8.42 14.03
CA ASP A 35 -17.96 -7.71 14.74
C ASP A 35 -17.16 -8.75 15.53
N ILE A 36 -15.97 -9.10 15.05
CA ILE A 36 -15.01 -9.91 15.81
C ILE A 36 -14.35 -8.99 16.84
N TYR A 37 -14.92 -8.97 18.03
CA TYR A 37 -14.23 -8.54 19.24
C TYR A 37 -13.24 -9.64 19.64
N LEU A 38 -11.95 -9.45 19.35
CA LEU A 38 -10.90 -10.24 20.01
C LEU A 38 -10.59 -9.58 21.35
N THR A 39 -11.21 -10.13 22.38
CA THR A 39 -10.92 -9.88 23.79
C THR A 39 -9.55 -10.44 24.14
N SER A 40 -8.71 -9.56 24.69
CA SER A 40 -7.45 -9.88 25.36
C SER A 40 -7.71 -10.51 26.74
N ARG A 41 -7.12 -11.67 27.01
CA ARG A 41 -6.63 -12.25 28.29
C ARG A 41 -6.40 -13.75 28.06
N GLY A 42 -5.36 -14.41 28.58
CA GLY A 42 -4.38 -13.99 29.57
C GLY A 42 -3.13 -14.87 29.56
N HIS A 43 -2.19 -14.44 30.39
CA HIS A 43 -0.91 -15.08 30.66
C HIS A 43 -1.06 -16.48 31.25
N ALA A 44 -0.17 -17.38 30.85
CA ALA A 44 0.26 -18.50 31.66
C ALA A 44 1.78 -18.62 31.52
N SER A 45 2.49 -18.45 32.65
CA SER A 45 3.92 -18.71 32.77
C SER A 45 4.17 -20.21 32.69
N SER A 46 5.14 -20.63 31.90
CA SER A 46 5.79 -21.93 32.12
C SER A 46 7.30 -21.73 32.02
N SER A 47 7.93 -21.78 33.19
CA SER A 47 9.36 -21.82 33.38
C SER A 47 9.88 -23.16 32.88
N LYS A 48 10.72 -23.14 31.85
CA LYS A 48 11.63 -24.25 31.55
C LYS A 48 13.04 -23.71 31.28
N THR A 49 13.87 -23.95 32.27
CA THR A 49 15.32 -23.80 32.31
C THR A 49 15.95 -24.78 31.31
N HIS A 50 16.69 -24.26 30.33
CA HIS A 50 17.71 -25.01 29.61
C HIS A 50 18.95 -24.16 29.46
N THR A 51 19.98 -24.54 30.22
CA THR A 51 21.35 -24.04 30.18
C THR A 51 22.05 -24.62 28.94
N ARG A 52 22.62 -23.78 28.08
CA ARG A 52 23.53 -24.20 26.98
C ARG A 52 24.62 -23.12 26.79
N PRO A 53 25.88 -23.50 26.48
CA PRO A 53 27.05 -22.69 26.86
C PRO A 53 27.43 -21.60 25.87
N SER A 54 28.25 -20.69 26.38
CA SER A 54 28.82 -19.50 25.76
C SER A 54 29.67 -19.80 24.52
N SER A 55 29.31 -19.21 23.37
CA SER A 55 30.25 -18.64 22.40
C SER A 55 29.51 -17.86 21.29
N SER A 56 30.10 -16.73 20.90
CA SER A 56 29.77 -15.88 19.75
C SER A 56 28.62 -14.85 19.86
N ALA A 57 28.98 -13.67 20.38
CA ALA A 57 28.54 -12.33 19.97
C ALA A 57 27.02 -12.09 19.80
N GLN A 58 26.34 -11.78 20.92
CA GLN A 58 25.12 -10.97 20.90
C GLN A 58 25.48 -9.49 20.76
N PRO A 59 24.84 -8.71 19.87
CA PRO A 59 24.83 -7.26 20.00
C PRO A 59 23.85 -6.89 21.13
N ALA A 60 24.35 -6.18 22.13
CA ALA A 60 23.55 -5.58 23.18
C ALA A 60 22.47 -4.68 22.57
N THR A 61 21.22 -4.90 22.98
CA THR A 61 20.06 -4.07 22.68
C THR A 61 20.19 -2.73 23.40
N SER A 62 21.00 -1.83 22.84
CA SER A 62 20.88 -0.39 23.10
C SER A 62 19.90 0.16 22.07
N ARG A 63 18.68 0.48 22.52
CA ARG A 63 17.68 1.22 21.76
C ARG A 63 18.20 2.64 21.58
N VAL A 64 18.98 2.86 20.53
CA VAL A 64 19.43 4.20 20.13
C VAL A 64 18.18 4.98 19.69
N PRO A 65 17.85 6.14 20.29
CA PRO A 65 16.80 7.00 19.77
C PRO A 65 17.21 7.47 18.38
N SER A 66 16.31 7.28 17.41
CA SER A 66 16.44 7.75 16.03
C SER A 66 16.46 9.28 16.02
N THR A 67 17.60 9.83 16.38
CA THR A 67 17.83 11.26 16.47
C THR A 67 17.98 11.75 15.04
N SER A 68 16.93 12.34 14.48
CA SER A 68 16.91 13.20 13.28
C SER A 68 18.21 13.22 12.46
N SER A 69 18.54 12.10 11.80
CA SER A 69 19.69 12.05 10.90
C SER A 69 19.31 12.83 9.65
N THR A 70 19.68 14.11 9.67
CA THR A 70 19.63 15.01 8.52
C THR A 70 20.43 14.37 7.40
N ALA A 71 19.85 14.36 6.19
CA ALA A 71 20.33 13.69 4.99
C ALA A 71 21.86 13.62 4.88
N THR A 72 22.43 12.47 5.21
CA THR A 72 23.76 12.10 4.74
C THR A 72 23.67 11.98 3.22
N THR A 73 24.65 12.58 2.54
CA THR A 73 24.86 12.47 1.10
C THR A 73 24.63 11.04 0.64
N SER A 74 23.54 10.81 -0.10
CA SER A 74 23.24 9.51 -0.71
C SER A 74 24.43 9.12 -1.60
N LEU A 75 25.22 8.14 -1.16
CA LEU A 75 26.25 7.56 -2.00
C LEU A 75 25.60 6.96 -3.26
N ALA A 76 26.34 6.92 -4.37
CA ALA A 76 25.83 6.41 -5.64
C ALA A 76 25.30 4.96 -5.56
N ASN A 77 25.72 4.20 -4.54
CA ASN A 77 25.35 2.80 -4.31
C ASN A 77 24.48 2.59 -3.06
N ASP A 78 23.88 3.64 -2.50
CA ASP A 78 23.06 3.52 -1.29
C ASP A 78 21.67 2.92 -1.58
N VAL A 79 21.32 1.86 -0.83
CA VAL A 79 20.05 1.14 -0.98
C VAL A 79 18.93 1.70 -0.12
N ASN A 80 19.26 2.40 0.97
CA ASN A 80 18.30 2.80 1.99
C ASN A 80 17.93 4.28 1.82
N PRO A 81 16.66 4.61 1.50
CA PRO A 81 16.25 6.02 1.46
C PRO A 81 16.40 6.68 2.84
N PRO A 82 16.53 8.02 2.89
CA PRO A 82 16.64 8.75 4.14
C PRO A 82 15.53 8.37 5.13
N PRO A 83 15.83 8.19 6.43
CA PRO A 83 14.84 7.85 7.46
C PRO A 83 13.68 8.84 7.52
N SER A 84 13.92 10.11 7.16
CA SER A 84 12.90 11.15 7.05
C SER A 84 11.79 10.83 6.04
N THR A 85 11.99 9.87 5.13
CA THR A 85 10.94 9.41 4.18
C THR A 85 9.93 8.44 4.82
N ARG A 86 10.13 8.08 6.09
CA ARG A 86 9.28 7.17 6.86
C ARG A 86 8.48 7.96 7.91
N PRO A 87 7.41 7.38 8.48
CA PRO A 87 6.74 7.96 9.64
C PRO A 87 7.73 8.27 10.75
N ALA A 88 7.57 9.43 11.41
CA ALA A 88 8.37 9.77 12.59
C ALA A 88 8.06 8.79 13.75
N ASP A 89 9.01 8.60 14.66
CA ASP A 89 8.77 7.80 15.85
C ASP A 89 7.76 8.52 16.75
N LEU A 90 6.71 7.80 17.17
CA LEU A 90 5.68 8.32 18.07
C LEU A 90 5.86 7.70 19.45
N ASP A 91 6.59 8.40 20.31
CA ASP A 91 6.78 8.01 21.70
C ASP A 91 5.61 8.50 22.55
N LEU A 92 4.72 7.57 22.92
CA LEU A 92 3.58 7.84 23.79
C LEU A 92 3.98 7.64 25.26
N PRO A 93 3.48 8.48 26.19
CA PRO A 93 3.71 8.28 27.62
C PRO A 93 3.09 6.95 28.09
N ASP A 94 3.76 6.33 29.05
CA ASP A 94 3.36 5.03 29.59
C ASP A 94 1.90 5.02 30.10
N PRO A 95 1.20 3.88 30.01
CA PRO A 95 -0.13 3.75 30.59
C PRO A 95 -0.09 4.00 32.10
N VAL A 96 -0.93 4.91 32.57
CA VAL A 96 -1.12 5.16 34.01
C VAL A 96 -2.13 4.15 34.57
N SER A 97 -1.93 3.69 35.81
CA SER A 97 -2.84 2.76 36.49
C SER A 97 -4.28 3.28 36.51
N ARG A 98 -5.27 2.36 36.46
CA ARG A 98 -6.69 2.73 36.57
C ARG A 98 -7.01 3.42 37.90
N SER A 99 -6.31 3.05 38.97
CA SER A 99 -6.43 3.61 40.32
C SER A 99 -5.68 4.94 40.52
N ALA A 100 -4.95 5.43 39.52
CA ALA A 100 -4.17 6.66 39.67
C ALA A 100 -5.07 7.89 39.83
N ALA A 101 -4.51 8.89 40.51
CA ALA A 101 -5.15 10.18 40.75
C ALA A 101 -5.56 10.87 39.44
N THR A 102 -6.65 11.64 39.49
CA THR A 102 -7.18 12.39 38.34
C THR A 102 -6.13 13.35 37.76
N ALA A 103 -5.30 13.96 38.62
CA ALA A 103 -4.23 14.85 38.20
C ALA A 103 -3.19 14.14 37.31
N ASP A 104 -2.81 12.90 37.64
CA ASP A 104 -1.82 12.15 36.85
C ASP A 104 -2.40 11.65 35.53
N LYS A 105 -3.70 11.33 35.51
CA LYS A 105 -4.43 11.08 34.26
C LYS A 105 -4.42 12.32 33.36
N LEU A 106 -4.69 13.51 33.91
CA LEU A 106 -4.66 14.78 33.17
C LEU A 106 -3.25 15.09 32.64
N LYS A 107 -2.20 14.95 33.47
CA LYS A 107 -0.80 15.10 33.04
C LYS A 107 -0.48 14.17 31.86
N ARG A 108 -0.94 12.91 31.91
CA ARG A 108 -0.76 11.96 30.81
C ARG A 108 -1.46 12.40 29.53
N TYR A 109 -2.69 12.91 29.60
CA TYR A 109 -3.40 13.42 28.42
C TYR A 109 -2.67 14.62 27.78
N ILE A 110 -2.14 15.53 28.60
CA ILE A 110 -1.33 16.67 28.12
C ILE A 110 -0.04 16.17 27.47
N ALA A 111 0.67 15.24 28.11
CA ALA A 111 1.89 14.64 27.57
C ALA A 111 1.62 13.91 26.24
N MET A 112 0.51 13.18 26.15
CA MET A 112 0.08 12.52 24.92
C MET A 112 -0.24 13.54 23.81
N GLY A 113 -0.93 14.64 24.14
CA GLY A 113 -1.18 15.74 23.20
C GLY A 113 0.11 16.34 22.65
N ARG A 114 1.08 16.62 23.53
CA ARG A 114 2.42 17.11 23.14
C ARG A 114 3.16 16.13 22.23
N ALA A 115 3.12 14.83 22.53
CA ALA A 115 3.74 13.80 21.70
C ALA A 115 3.14 13.77 20.29
N TYR A 116 1.81 13.79 20.15
CA TYR A 116 1.16 13.85 18.84
C TYR A 116 1.47 15.15 18.08
N LEU A 117 1.50 16.30 18.76
CA LEU A 117 1.85 17.57 18.14
C LEU A 117 3.28 17.56 17.61
N SER A 118 4.23 17.05 18.39
CA SER A 118 5.63 16.90 17.97
C SER A 118 5.78 15.94 16.79
N PHE A 119 5.07 14.81 16.83
CA PHE A 119 5.03 13.84 15.74
C PHE A 119 4.54 14.47 14.43
N TYR A 120 3.39 15.15 14.43
CA TYR A 120 2.87 15.78 13.21
C TYR A 120 3.75 16.93 12.72
N LYS A 121 4.28 17.76 13.62
CA LYS A 121 5.23 18.82 13.26
C LYS A 121 6.47 18.25 12.57
N THR A 122 7.03 17.17 13.11
CA THR A 122 8.18 16.48 12.54
C THR A 122 7.85 15.84 11.19
N GLY A 123 6.71 15.15 11.10
CA GLY A 123 6.24 14.54 9.86
C GLY A 123 6.06 15.56 8.73
N LEU A 124 5.46 16.71 9.01
CA LEU A 124 5.28 17.80 8.03
C LEU A 124 6.61 18.45 7.62
N LYS A 125 7.52 18.66 8.59
CA LYS A 125 8.88 19.14 8.32
C LYS A 125 9.63 18.17 7.40
N ASN A 126 9.48 16.87 7.62
CA ASN A 126 10.06 15.83 6.77
C ASN A 126 9.49 15.87 5.35
N VAL A 127 8.18 16.08 5.15
CA VAL A 127 7.61 16.24 3.80
C VAL A 127 8.31 17.36 3.05
N TYR A 128 8.46 18.52 3.69
CA TYR A 128 9.12 19.68 3.09
C TYR A 128 10.58 19.40 2.72
N HIS A 129 11.37 18.86 3.67
CA HIS A 129 12.78 18.56 3.41
C HIS A 129 12.97 17.47 2.35
N ASN A 130 12.16 16.40 2.39
CA ASN A 130 12.23 15.33 1.38
C ASN A 130 11.89 15.87 -0.01
N TYR A 131 10.86 16.72 -0.11
CA TYR A 131 10.53 17.37 -1.38
C TYR A 131 11.67 18.23 -1.87
N ARG A 132 12.24 19.09 -1.01
CA ARG A 132 13.37 19.95 -1.35
C ARG A 132 14.59 19.17 -1.81
N ALA A 133 14.94 18.09 -1.11
CA ALA A 133 16.03 17.18 -1.46
C ALA A 133 15.75 16.40 -2.76
N SER A 134 14.49 16.13 -3.08
CA SER A 134 14.12 15.46 -4.33
C SER A 134 14.24 16.35 -5.58
N LEU A 135 14.27 17.67 -5.44
CA LEU A 135 14.18 18.60 -6.58
C LEU A 135 15.36 18.53 -7.55
N PRO A 136 16.64 18.50 -7.11
CA PRO A 136 17.77 18.33 -8.02
C PRO A 136 17.66 17.03 -8.83
N ILE A 137 17.30 15.93 -8.17
CA ILE A 137 17.13 14.61 -8.79
C ILE A 137 15.94 14.62 -9.77
N ARG A 138 14.85 15.31 -9.42
CA ARG A 138 13.70 15.46 -10.33
C ARG A 138 14.09 16.19 -11.61
N ARG A 139 14.88 17.26 -11.49
CA ARG A 139 15.36 18.02 -12.65
C ARG A 139 16.26 17.18 -13.54
N SER A 140 17.19 16.40 -12.97
CA SER A 140 18.05 15.52 -13.76
C SER A 140 17.27 14.41 -14.48
N LEU A 141 16.14 13.98 -13.92
CA LEU A 141 15.25 12.98 -14.53
C LEU A 141 14.17 13.58 -15.45
N GLY A 142 14.15 14.89 -15.67
CA GLY A 142 13.13 15.57 -16.49
C GLY A 142 11.71 15.48 -15.91
N LEU A 143 11.57 15.33 -14.59
CA LEU A 143 10.29 15.22 -13.90
C LEU A 143 9.76 16.60 -13.47
N PRO A 144 8.43 16.81 -13.45
CA PRO A 144 7.84 18.08 -13.02
C PRO A 144 8.08 18.35 -11.52
N ALA A 145 8.31 19.63 -11.20
CA ALA A 145 8.48 20.11 -9.83
C ALA A 145 7.14 20.46 -9.16
N TYR A 146 6.34 21.35 -9.78
CA TYR A 146 5.15 21.98 -9.15
C TYR A 146 4.04 20.99 -8.76
N LEU A 147 3.75 19.99 -9.60
CA LEU A 147 2.84 18.89 -9.29
C LEU A 147 3.61 17.57 -9.41
N PRO A 148 4.31 17.16 -8.34
CA PRO A 148 5.27 16.08 -8.45
C PRO A 148 4.55 14.75 -8.72
N ILE A 149 4.89 14.17 -9.87
CA ILE A 149 4.43 12.85 -10.26
C ILE A 149 5.42 11.80 -9.69
N SER A 150 4.92 10.68 -9.18
CA SER A 150 5.78 9.56 -8.74
C SER A 150 6.40 8.87 -9.97
N PRO A 151 7.69 8.56 -9.99
CA PRO A 151 8.28 7.77 -11.07
C PRO A 151 7.82 6.29 -11.00
N PRO A 152 7.78 5.57 -12.14
CA PRO A 152 7.95 6.10 -13.50
C PRO A 152 6.74 6.97 -13.91
N PRO A 153 6.90 7.93 -14.84
CA PRO A 153 5.78 8.76 -15.32
C PRO A 153 4.70 7.89 -15.98
N ALA A 154 3.43 8.31 -15.90
CA ALA A 154 2.35 7.61 -16.59
C ALA A 154 2.54 7.74 -18.11
N PRO A 155 2.52 6.64 -18.88
CA PRO A 155 2.59 6.74 -20.33
C PRO A 155 1.26 7.27 -20.90
N PRO A 156 1.28 8.07 -21.97
CA PRO A 156 0.09 8.35 -22.77
C PRO A 156 -0.38 7.08 -23.51
N SER A 157 -1.66 7.02 -23.87
CA SER A 157 -2.36 5.85 -24.42
C SER A 157 -1.99 5.44 -25.84
N SER A 158 -0.77 5.74 -26.32
CA SER A 158 -0.31 5.44 -27.68
C SER A 158 0.98 4.61 -27.69
N SER A 159 1.32 4.06 -28.86
CA SER A 159 2.56 3.30 -29.17
C SER A 159 3.89 3.96 -28.72
N SER A 160 3.86 5.21 -28.27
CA SER A 160 4.95 5.92 -27.60
C SER A 160 5.29 5.41 -26.18
N GLN A 161 4.49 4.47 -25.66
CA GLN A 161 4.56 3.93 -24.31
C GLN A 161 5.90 3.26 -23.97
N SER A 162 6.40 2.35 -24.83
CA SER A 162 7.71 1.70 -24.64
C SER A 162 8.86 2.72 -24.69
N LYS A 163 8.76 3.71 -25.58
CA LYS A 163 9.81 4.71 -25.80
C LYS A 163 10.02 5.61 -24.59
N LYS A 164 8.95 6.09 -23.93
CA LYS A 164 9.08 6.96 -22.75
C LYS A 164 9.53 6.22 -21.49
N SER A 165 9.05 4.99 -21.26
CA SER A 165 9.54 4.21 -20.12
C SER A 165 11.00 3.80 -20.33
N ALA A 166 11.40 3.46 -21.55
CA ALA A 166 12.81 3.26 -21.93
C ALA A 166 13.64 4.53 -21.74
N ALA A 167 13.15 5.70 -22.18
CA ALA A 167 13.84 6.97 -21.98
C ALA A 167 14.04 7.30 -20.49
N PHE A 168 13.04 7.02 -19.64
CA PHE A 168 13.15 7.19 -18.20
C PHE A 168 14.16 6.22 -17.58
N ARG A 169 14.20 4.95 -18.01
CA ARG A 169 15.23 3.98 -17.60
C ARG A 169 16.63 4.45 -17.99
N LYS A 170 16.80 4.89 -19.23
CA LYS A 170 18.06 5.46 -19.73
C LYS A 170 18.48 6.69 -18.94
N ALA A 171 17.53 7.54 -18.53
CA ALA A 171 17.82 8.70 -17.67
C ALA A 171 18.33 8.25 -16.29
N ILE A 172 17.68 7.26 -15.65
CA ILE A 172 18.12 6.66 -14.39
C ILE A 172 19.56 6.11 -14.51
N GLU A 173 19.84 5.37 -15.58
CA GLU A 173 21.17 4.81 -15.85
C GLU A 173 22.21 5.90 -16.06
N SER A 174 21.90 6.92 -16.87
CA SER A 174 22.82 8.03 -17.16
C SER A 174 23.17 8.86 -15.93
N VAL A 175 22.22 9.02 -15.00
CA VAL A 175 22.40 9.75 -13.74
C VAL A 175 23.04 8.86 -12.66
N GLN A 176 23.21 7.55 -12.93
CA GLN A 176 23.70 6.56 -11.97
C GLN A 176 22.92 6.62 -10.65
N LEU A 177 21.60 6.67 -10.76
CA LEU A 177 20.71 6.91 -9.62
C LEU A 177 20.73 5.72 -8.65
N SER A 178 20.98 5.99 -7.36
CA SER A 178 20.88 4.99 -6.30
C SER A 178 19.41 4.65 -5.98
N ARG A 179 19.18 3.49 -5.33
CA ARG A 179 17.84 3.14 -4.83
C ARG A 179 17.33 4.17 -3.83
N SER A 180 18.19 4.63 -2.91
CA SER A 180 17.83 5.62 -1.89
C SER A 180 17.30 6.91 -2.51
N SER A 181 17.96 7.41 -3.56
CA SER A 181 17.55 8.60 -4.31
C SER A 181 16.25 8.38 -5.10
N PHE A 182 16.10 7.22 -5.75
CA PHE A 182 14.87 6.86 -6.46
C PHE A 182 13.65 6.82 -5.52
N GLN A 183 13.82 6.20 -4.35
CA GLN A 183 12.78 6.09 -3.34
C GLN A 183 12.43 7.44 -2.70
N LEU A 184 13.43 8.30 -2.45
CA LEU A 184 13.22 9.69 -2.01
C LEU A 184 12.31 10.44 -2.98
N VAL A 185 12.63 10.44 -4.29
CA VAL A 185 11.83 11.13 -5.31
C VAL A 185 10.40 10.62 -5.36
N ARG A 186 10.24 9.29 -5.25
CA ARG A 186 8.93 8.62 -5.33
C ARG A 186 8.05 8.91 -4.12
N ARG A 187 8.59 8.79 -2.91
CA ARG A 187 7.87 9.05 -1.65
C ARG A 187 7.56 10.54 -1.49
N ALA A 188 8.51 11.43 -1.81
CA ALA A 188 8.26 12.87 -1.78
C ALA A 188 7.11 13.29 -2.71
N ALA A 189 7.01 12.70 -3.91
CA ALA A 189 5.88 12.95 -4.81
C ALA A 189 4.53 12.55 -4.22
N TYR A 190 4.51 11.45 -3.48
CA TYR A 190 3.30 10.96 -2.82
C TYR A 190 2.88 11.91 -1.71
N ASP A 191 3.83 12.28 -0.85
CA ASP A 191 3.57 13.13 0.32
C ASP A 191 3.10 14.52 -0.08
N VAL A 192 3.77 15.17 -1.04
CA VAL A 192 3.35 16.51 -1.54
C VAL A 192 1.94 16.47 -2.12
N ARG A 193 1.57 15.41 -2.85
CA ARG A 193 0.20 15.28 -3.38
C ARG A 193 -0.86 15.09 -2.28
N ARG A 194 -0.47 14.53 -1.13
CA ARG A 194 -1.36 14.38 0.03
C ARG A 194 -1.37 15.61 0.94
N MET A 195 -0.36 16.47 0.84
CA MET A 195 -0.40 17.80 1.48
C MET A 195 -1.53 18.67 0.92
N ILE A 196 -1.91 18.53 -0.36
CA ILE A 196 -2.99 19.32 -0.95
C ILE A 196 -4.32 19.13 -0.18
N PRO A 197 -4.91 17.92 -0.13
CA PRO A 197 -6.15 17.72 0.63
C PRO A 197 -5.96 17.93 2.14
N PHE A 198 -4.79 17.60 2.69
CA PHE A 198 -4.50 17.80 4.12
C PHE A 198 -4.55 19.29 4.51
N THR A 199 -3.91 20.16 3.73
CA THR A 199 -3.90 21.61 3.95
C THR A 199 -5.29 22.21 3.72
N LEU A 200 -6.04 21.74 2.72
CA LEU A 200 -7.42 22.18 2.51
C LEU A 200 -8.31 21.84 3.71
N ILE A 201 -8.18 20.63 4.26
CA ILE A 201 -8.89 20.23 5.49
C ILE A 201 -8.47 21.15 6.65
N LEU A 202 -7.18 21.47 6.77
CA LEU A 202 -6.71 22.36 7.83
C LEU A 202 -7.30 23.78 7.72
N ILE A 203 -7.40 24.31 6.51
CA ILE A 203 -8.00 25.63 6.26
C ILE A 203 -9.50 25.64 6.57
N VAL A 204 -10.23 24.60 6.16
CA VAL A 204 -11.70 24.53 6.34
C VAL A 204 -12.08 24.17 7.78
N CYS A 205 -11.40 23.19 8.37
CA CYS A 205 -11.74 22.68 9.70
C CYS A 205 -11.03 23.42 10.84
N GLY A 206 -9.98 24.21 10.54
CA GLY A 206 -9.24 24.97 11.55
C GLY A 206 -8.80 24.11 12.73
N GLU A 207 -9.31 24.43 13.92
CA GLU A 207 -9.02 23.69 15.17
C GLU A 207 -9.64 22.28 15.21
N MET A 208 -10.67 22.00 14.39
CA MET A 208 -11.32 20.68 14.30
C MET A 208 -10.58 19.70 13.36
N THR A 209 -9.43 20.11 12.81
CA THR A 209 -8.57 19.28 11.95
C THR A 209 -8.19 17.92 12.56
N PRO A 210 -7.89 17.78 13.86
CA PRO A 210 -7.60 16.48 14.46
C PRO A 210 -8.73 15.45 14.28
N LEU A 211 -10.01 15.89 14.31
CA LEU A 211 -11.16 15.02 14.08
C LEU A 211 -11.30 14.66 12.60
N ALA A 212 -11.06 15.61 11.70
CA ALA A 212 -11.06 15.34 10.26
C ALA A 212 -9.94 14.35 9.87
N VAL A 213 -8.73 14.54 10.39
CA VAL A 213 -7.61 13.60 10.17
C VAL A 213 -7.93 12.21 10.72
N LEU A 214 -8.63 12.12 11.86
CA LEU A 214 -9.09 10.84 12.39
C LEU A 214 -10.14 10.17 11.48
N ALA A 215 -11.06 10.95 10.90
CA ALA A 215 -12.11 10.46 10.02
C ALA A 215 -11.57 10.01 8.65
N PHE A 216 -10.69 10.80 8.03
CA PHE A 216 -10.15 10.52 6.69
C PHE A 216 -8.91 9.60 6.72
N GLY A 217 -8.22 9.51 7.85
CA GLY A 217 -7.11 8.59 8.09
C GLY A 217 -6.01 8.63 7.02
N ASN A 218 -5.52 7.46 6.61
CA ASN A 218 -4.46 7.26 5.62
C ASN A 218 -4.78 7.80 4.21
N ALA A 219 -6.02 8.23 3.96
CA ALA A 219 -6.44 8.78 2.66
C ALA A 219 -5.96 10.21 2.43
N VAL A 220 -5.65 10.96 3.49
CA VAL A 220 -5.25 12.37 3.39
C VAL A 220 -3.90 12.65 4.04
N THR A 221 -3.40 11.76 4.91
CA THR A 221 -2.10 11.96 5.56
C THR A 221 -0.92 11.54 4.68
N PRO A 222 0.14 12.37 4.61
CA PRO A 222 1.45 11.97 4.09
C PRO A 222 1.98 10.73 4.82
N PHE A 223 2.87 9.95 4.19
CA PHE A 223 3.49 8.79 4.81
C PHE A 223 4.23 9.16 6.09
N THR A 224 4.95 10.29 6.09
CA THR A 224 5.70 10.80 7.26
C THR A 224 4.82 11.11 8.48
N CYS A 225 3.51 11.28 8.27
CA CYS A 225 2.53 11.63 9.30
C CYS A 225 1.59 10.46 9.67
N ARG A 226 1.90 9.22 9.26
CA ARG A 226 1.04 8.07 9.58
C ARG A 226 1.35 7.49 10.95
N VAL A 227 0.32 7.43 11.79
CA VAL A 227 0.44 6.89 13.14
C VAL A 227 0.72 5.38 13.06
N PRO A 228 1.63 4.81 13.88
CA PRO A 228 1.97 3.39 13.83
C PRO A 228 0.76 2.45 13.90
N ARG A 229 -0.23 2.76 14.75
CA ARG A 229 -1.49 2.00 14.85
C ARG A 229 -2.31 2.01 13.56
N GLN A 230 -2.27 3.12 12.80
CA GLN A 230 -2.95 3.21 11.51
C GLN A 230 -2.27 2.32 10.48
N LEU A 231 -0.94 2.21 10.50
CA LEU A 231 -0.18 1.32 9.60
C LEU A 231 -0.50 -0.15 9.89
N GLU A 232 -0.54 -0.52 11.17
CA GLU A 232 -0.85 -1.89 11.56
C GLU A 232 -2.27 -2.29 11.15
N LYS A 233 -3.26 -1.41 11.39
CA LYS A 233 -4.62 -1.61 10.88
C LYS A 233 -4.65 -1.73 9.35
N ASP A 234 -3.89 -0.89 8.64
CA ASP A 234 -3.80 -0.94 7.18
C ASP A 234 -3.24 -2.29 6.70
N ARG A 235 -2.22 -2.83 7.38
CA ARG A 235 -1.61 -4.14 7.07
C ARG A 235 -2.61 -5.28 7.24
N VAL A 236 -3.31 -5.35 8.37
CA VAL A 236 -4.34 -6.37 8.61
C VAL A 236 -5.39 -6.33 7.49
N GLN A 237 -5.83 -5.14 7.10
CA GLN A 237 -6.77 -5.00 6.00
C GLN A 237 -6.18 -5.39 4.64
N ARG A 238 -4.89 -5.14 4.39
CA ARG A 238 -4.21 -5.57 3.16
C ARG A 238 -4.12 -7.08 3.06
N VAL A 239 -3.79 -7.78 4.16
CA VAL A 239 -3.80 -9.25 4.21
C VAL A 239 -5.18 -9.79 3.85
N ALA A 240 -6.24 -9.25 4.45
CA ALA A 240 -7.60 -9.67 4.16
C ALA A 240 -8.00 -9.42 2.68
N ARG A 241 -7.66 -8.25 2.13
CA ARG A 241 -7.93 -7.91 0.71
C ARG A 241 -7.19 -8.82 -0.25
N LYS A 242 -5.90 -9.04 -0.02
CA LYS A 242 -5.05 -9.94 -0.80
C LYS A 242 -5.64 -11.35 -0.78
N ARG A 243 -5.95 -11.87 0.42
CA ARG A 243 -6.55 -13.20 0.58
C ARG A 243 -7.85 -13.31 -0.21
N ALA A 244 -8.77 -12.35 -0.07
CA ALA A 244 -10.04 -12.37 -0.80
C ALA A 244 -9.86 -12.35 -2.33
N ALA A 245 -8.93 -11.55 -2.85
CA ALA A 245 -8.65 -11.48 -4.28
C ALA A 245 -7.99 -12.77 -4.82
N LEU A 246 -7.11 -13.40 -4.03
CA LEU A 246 -6.50 -14.69 -4.39
C LEU A 246 -7.51 -15.85 -4.36
N VAL A 247 -8.45 -15.85 -3.40
CA VAL A 247 -9.58 -16.79 -3.39
C VAL A 247 -10.41 -16.65 -4.66
N ALA A 248 -10.78 -15.41 -5.02
CA ALA A 248 -11.54 -15.16 -6.24
C ALA A 248 -10.78 -15.60 -7.51
N GLN A 249 -9.45 -15.44 -7.54
CA GLN A 249 -8.63 -15.93 -8.65
C GLN A 249 -8.66 -17.46 -8.74
N GLN A 250 -8.45 -18.15 -7.63
CA GLN A 250 -8.46 -19.62 -7.62
C GLN A 250 -9.83 -20.20 -7.97
N ALA A 251 -10.90 -19.57 -7.51
CA ALA A 251 -12.25 -20.02 -7.82
C ALA A 251 -12.51 -19.93 -9.33
N ALA A 252 -12.00 -18.88 -9.99
CA ALA A 252 -12.13 -18.69 -11.43
C ALA A 252 -11.22 -19.63 -12.25
N THR A 253 -9.99 -19.90 -11.80
CA THR A 253 -9.01 -20.68 -12.57
C THR A 253 -9.12 -22.20 -12.33
N SER A 254 -9.41 -22.62 -11.10
CA SER A 254 -9.32 -24.03 -10.69
C SER A 254 -10.58 -24.54 -9.98
N GLY A 255 -11.60 -23.69 -9.80
CA GLY A 255 -12.79 -24.02 -8.99
C GLY A 255 -12.51 -24.15 -7.48
N SER A 256 -11.27 -23.89 -7.03
CA SER A 256 -10.86 -23.96 -5.62
C SER A 256 -11.14 -22.65 -4.90
N VAL A 257 -11.64 -22.74 -3.66
CA VAL A 257 -11.88 -21.57 -2.80
C VAL A 257 -10.75 -21.34 -1.78
N THR A 258 -9.71 -22.20 -1.81
CA THR A 258 -8.62 -22.19 -0.84
C THR A 258 -7.47 -21.32 -1.33
N PRO A 259 -7.16 -20.16 -0.74
CA PRO A 259 -6.08 -19.32 -1.25
C PRO A 259 -4.71 -20.00 -1.12
N PRO A 260 -3.70 -19.60 -1.93
CA PRO A 260 -2.33 -20.03 -1.71
C PRO A 260 -1.88 -19.65 -0.29
N ALA A 261 -1.05 -20.49 0.34
CA ALA A 261 -0.45 -20.14 1.61
C ALA A 261 0.41 -18.87 1.46
N ALA A 262 0.34 -17.95 2.42
CA ALA A 262 1.10 -16.71 2.38
C ALA A 262 2.61 -17.01 2.35
N GLY A 263 3.34 -16.41 1.42
CA GLY A 263 4.76 -16.66 1.22
C GLY A 263 5.11 -17.98 0.54
N SER A 264 4.12 -18.78 0.11
CA SER A 264 4.37 -20.00 -0.66
C SER A 264 4.95 -19.71 -2.04
N ASP A 265 5.63 -20.70 -2.62
CA ASP A 265 6.17 -20.58 -3.97
C ASP A 265 5.05 -20.40 -5.01
N LEU A 266 3.87 -20.98 -4.78
CA LEU A 266 2.68 -20.76 -5.62
C LEU A 266 2.21 -19.31 -5.59
N GLU A 267 2.13 -18.70 -4.41
CA GLU A 267 1.78 -17.28 -4.28
C GLU A 267 2.81 -16.39 -4.98
N LEU A 268 4.09 -16.68 -4.78
CA LEU A 268 5.19 -15.94 -5.38
C LEU A 268 5.13 -16.00 -6.91
N ASP A 269 4.86 -17.19 -7.46
CA ASP A 269 4.73 -17.39 -8.90
C ASP A 269 3.55 -16.62 -9.49
N ILE A 270 2.39 -16.56 -8.82
CA ILE A 270 1.26 -15.73 -9.24
C ILE A 270 1.66 -14.24 -9.29
N LEU A 271 2.36 -13.75 -8.26
CA LEU A 271 2.78 -12.35 -8.21
C LEU A 271 3.77 -11.98 -9.32
N ILE A 272 4.76 -12.85 -9.57
CA ILE A 272 5.84 -12.60 -10.54
C ILE A 272 5.36 -12.84 -11.97
N LYS A 273 4.82 -14.04 -12.25
CA LYS A 273 4.50 -14.49 -13.61
C LYS A 273 3.21 -13.87 -14.14
N MET A 274 2.30 -13.43 -13.26
CA MET A 274 1.05 -12.79 -13.65
C MET A 274 1.04 -11.31 -13.26
N TYR A 275 0.86 -11.00 -11.97
CA TYR A 275 0.45 -9.65 -11.55
C TYR A 275 1.49 -8.55 -11.74
N THR A 276 2.76 -8.92 -11.95
CA THR A 276 3.84 -7.98 -12.24
C THR A 276 4.54 -8.23 -13.59
N ASN A 277 3.99 -9.13 -14.41
CA ASN A 277 4.42 -9.39 -15.77
C ASN A 277 3.67 -8.47 -16.74
N LEU A 278 4.41 -7.72 -17.56
CA LEU A 278 3.83 -6.72 -18.46
C LEU A 278 2.97 -7.34 -19.58
N GLU A 279 3.41 -8.47 -20.14
CA GLU A 279 2.69 -9.17 -21.22
C GLU A 279 1.35 -9.69 -20.71
N TRP A 280 1.36 -10.33 -19.53
CA TRP A 280 0.13 -10.78 -18.87
C TRP A 280 -0.83 -9.61 -18.59
N ILE A 281 -0.32 -8.46 -18.12
CA ILE A 281 -1.15 -7.28 -17.83
C ILE A 281 -1.89 -6.77 -19.08
N GLU A 282 -1.28 -6.86 -20.27
CA GLU A 282 -1.92 -6.45 -21.52
C GLU A 282 -3.09 -7.36 -21.90
N SER A 283 -2.90 -8.67 -21.78
CA SER A 283 -3.89 -9.67 -22.19
C SER A 283 -4.91 -10.03 -21.10
N ALA A 284 -4.65 -9.70 -19.84
CA ALA A 284 -5.51 -10.05 -18.71
C ALA A 284 -6.91 -9.46 -18.83
N SER A 285 -7.92 -10.22 -18.42
CA SER A 285 -9.31 -9.76 -18.35
C SER A 285 -9.50 -8.63 -17.34
N ALA A 286 -10.64 -7.95 -17.40
CA ALA A 286 -10.92 -6.83 -16.48
C ALA A 286 -10.95 -7.25 -15.01
N GLU A 287 -11.48 -8.45 -14.73
CA GLU A 287 -11.58 -9.00 -13.39
C GLU A 287 -10.20 -9.37 -12.84
N GLU A 288 -9.36 -9.99 -13.67
CA GLU A 288 -7.98 -10.33 -13.30
C GLU A 288 -7.14 -9.09 -12.98
N VAL A 289 -7.27 -8.02 -13.78
CA VAL A 289 -6.60 -6.74 -13.50
C VAL A 289 -7.06 -6.16 -12.16
N LEU A 290 -8.35 -6.24 -11.83
CA LEU A 290 -8.88 -5.75 -10.55
C LEU A 290 -8.41 -6.62 -9.36
N ARG A 291 -8.33 -7.93 -9.52
CA ARG A 291 -7.76 -8.85 -8.51
C ARG A 291 -6.29 -8.55 -8.27
N ALA A 292 -5.49 -8.42 -9.34
CA ALA A 292 -4.07 -8.05 -9.27
C ALA A 292 -3.89 -6.69 -8.57
N CYS A 293 -4.70 -5.69 -8.93
CA CYS A 293 -4.70 -4.38 -8.29
C CYS A 293 -5.06 -4.45 -6.80
N ALA A 294 -5.98 -5.33 -6.39
CA ALA A 294 -6.33 -5.49 -4.98
C ALA A 294 -5.20 -6.17 -4.18
N VAL A 295 -4.57 -7.20 -4.76
CA VAL A 295 -3.42 -7.91 -4.16
C VAL A 295 -2.23 -6.97 -3.94
N LEU A 296 -1.92 -6.13 -4.93
CA LEU A 296 -0.84 -5.14 -4.86
C LEU A 296 -1.26 -3.82 -4.18
N ASN A 297 -2.42 -3.80 -3.51
CA ASN A 297 -2.95 -2.65 -2.77
C ASN A 297 -3.09 -1.36 -3.60
N LEU A 298 -3.31 -1.47 -4.90
CA LEU A 298 -3.63 -0.36 -5.79
C LEU A 298 -5.12 0.03 -5.70
N VAL A 299 -5.99 -0.93 -5.36
CA VAL A 299 -7.43 -0.74 -5.18
C VAL A 299 -7.90 -1.42 -3.89
N LYS A 300 -8.92 -0.86 -3.22
CA LYS A 300 -9.44 -1.39 -1.95
C LYS A 300 -10.33 -2.63 -2.11
N THR A 301 -10.81 -2.93 -3.31
CA THR A 301 -11.79 -3.98 -3.58
C THR A 301 -11.58 -4.52 -4.99
N HIS A 302 -11.66 -5.85 -5.16
CA HIS A 302 -11.53 -6.51 -6.47
C HIS A 302 -12.85 -6.62 -7.24
N THR A 303 -14.01 -6.37 -6.60
CA THR A 303 -15.36 -6.44 -7.17
C THR A 303 -15.86 -5.12 -7.76
N ARG A 304 -14.95 -4.23 -8.19
CA ARG A 304 -15.37 -2.95 -8.78
C ARG A 304 -15.98 -3.17 -10.18
N PRO A 305 -16.91 -2.30 -10.62
CA PRO A 305 -17.39 -2.32 -12.00
C PRO A 305 -16.23 -2.17 -13.00
N SER A 306 -16.31 -2.92 -14.10
CA SER A 306 -15.27 -3.01 -15.13
C SER A 306 -15.11 -1.75 -15.99
N GLY A 307 -16.02 -0.77 -15.90
CA GLY A 307 -16.02 0.43 -16.74
C GLY A 307 -14.76 1.30 -16.66
N LEU A 308 -13.97 1.19 -15.59
CA LEU A 308 -12.69 1.90 -15.42
C LEU A 308 -11.45 0.99 -15.55
N VAL A 309 -11.61 -0.21 -16.13
CA VAL A 309 -10.52 -1.19 -16.25
C VAL A 309 -9.28 -0.63 -16.92
N SER A 310 -9.41 0.16 -17.99
CA SER A 310 -8.28 0.73 -18.73
C SER A 310 -7.39 1.60 -17.82
N LEU A 311 -8.01 2.34 -16.88
CA LEU A 311 -7.28 3.13 -15.89
C LEU A 311 -6.55 2.25 -14.88
N TYR A 312 -7.19 1.18 -14.40
CA TYR A 312 -6.57 0.23 -13.48
C TYR A 312 -5.44 -0.57 -14.15
N ARG A 313 -5.60 -0.97 -15.41
CA ARG A 313 -4.55 -1.63 -16.20
C ARG A 313 -3.34 -0.72 -16.37
N ALA A 314 -3.56 0.54 -16.77
CA ALA A 314 -2.48 1.53 -16.87
C ALA A 314 -1.77 1.75 -15.53
N ARG A 315 -2.52 1.77 -14.42
CA ARG A 315 -1.98 1.90 -13.07
C ARG A 315 -1.17 0.67 -12.65
N LEU A 316 -1.68 -0.54 -12.91
CA LEU A 316 -1.02 -1.80 -12.61
C LEU A 316 0.30 -1.93 -13.37
N ARG A 317 0.26 -1.63 -14.67
CA ARG A 317 1.44 -1.63 -15.53
C ARG A 317 2.53 -0.70 -15.01
N ARG A 318 2.18 0.55 -14.73
CA ARG A 318 3.12 1.53 -14.16
C ARG A 318 3.71 1.05 -12.85
N TYR A 319 2.92 0.36 -12.03
CA TYR A 319 3.38 -0.22 -10.78
C TYR A 319 4.35 -1.40 -11.02
N ALA A 320 4.07 -2.27 -11.99
CA ALA A 320 4.98 -3.35 -12.39
C ALA A 320 6.32 -2.82 -12.92
N GLU A 321 6.31 -1.74 -13.71
CA GLU A 321 7.52 -1.03 -14.15
C GLU A 321 8.29 -0.42 -12.97
N TYR A 322 7.58 0.21 -12.01
CA TYR A 322 8.20 0.69 -10.78
C TYR A 322 8.91 -0.46 -10.04
N LEU A 323 8.25 -1.59 -9.85
CA LEU A 323 8.85 -2.73 -9.14
C LEU A 323 10.08 -3.26 -9.90
N SER A 324 10.02 -3.31 -11.23
CA SER A 324 11.15 -3.77 -12.05
C SER A 324 12.37 -2.86 -11.88
N LEU A 325 12.16 -1.54 -11.88
CA LEU A 325 13.20 -0.55 -11.58
C LEU A 325 13.74 -0.70 -10.16
N ASP A 326 12.87 -0.85 -9.16
CA ASP A 326 13.29 -1.01 -7.76
C ASP A 326 14.09 -2.30 -7.56
N ASP A 327 13.71 -3.42 -8.20
CA ASP A 327 14.45 -4.68 -8.15
C ASP A 327 15.87 -4.55 -8.72
N GLN A 328 16.02 -3.89 -9.87
CA GLN A 328 17.34 -3.59 -10.46
C GLN A 328 18.20 -2.74 -9.52
N LEU A 329 17.61 -1.70 -8.93
CA LEU A 329 18.31 -0.82 -8.00
C LEU A 329 18.69 -1.53 -6.69
N ILE A 330 17.86 -2.45 -6.17
CA ILE A 330 18.22 -3.28 -5.02
C ILE A 330 19.45 -4.13 -5.35
N ARG A 331 19.45 -4.86 -6.47
CA ARG A 331 20.58 -5.72 -6.86
C ARG A 331 21.87 -4.91 -7.01
N ARG A 332 21.77 -3.73 -7.63
CA ARG A 332 22.92 -2.86 -7.86
C ARG A 332 23.47 -2.20 -6.59
N CYS A 333 22.62 -1.83 -5.64
CA CYS A 333 23.00 -1.05 -4.45
C CYS A 333 23.37 -1.91 -3.22
N GLY A 334 23.86 -3.14 -3.42
CA GLY A 334 24.27 -4.02 -2.31
C GLY A 334 23.26 -5.09 -1.90
N GLY A 335 22.15 -5.22 -2.64
CA GLY A 335 21.18 -6.30 -2.47
C GLY A 335 20.36 -6.21 -1.18
N VAL A 336 19.64 -7.29 -0.88
CA VAL A 336 18.78 -7.38 0.32
C VAL A 336 19.58 -7.30 1.61
N ARG A 337 20.83 -7.79 1.62
CA ARG A 337 21.70 -7.80 2.80
C ARG A 337 22.04 -6.38 3.28
N ALA A 338 22.20 -5.43 2.37
CA ALA A 338 22.48 -4.03 2.69
C ALA A 338 21.24 -3.24 3.13
N MET A 339 20.03 -3.79 2.97
CA MET A 339 18.79 -3.10 3.33
C MET A 339 18.55 -3.14 4.84
N GLU A 340 18.05 -2.03 5.39
CA GLU A 340 17.50 -1.97 6.74
C GLU A 340 16.22 -2.82 6.85
N GLY A 341 15.98 -3.45 8.00
CA GLY A 341 14.81 -4.33 8.20
C GLY A 341 13.47 -3.65 7.90
N VAL A 342 13.34 -2.37 8.23
CA VAL A 342 12.13 -1.58 7.90
C VAL A 342 11.94 -1.44 6.38
N GLU A 343 13.01 -1.26 5.62
CA GLU A 343 12.95 -1.15 4.15
C GLU A 343 12.72 -2.48 3.47
N VAL A 344 13.25 -3.58 4.03
CA VAL A 344 12.93 -4.93 3.58
C VAL A 344 11.43 -5.15 3.71
N ARG A 345 10.85 -4.89 4.88
CA ARG A 345 9.40 -5.02 5.09
C ARG A 345 8.57 -4.21 4.11
N ILE A 346 8.94 -2.95 3.88
CA ILE A 346 8.25 -2.09 2.91
C ILE A 346 8.37 -2.69 1.50
N ALA A 347 9.56 -3.12 1.08
CA ALA A 347 9.79 -3.72 -0.23
C ALA A 347 8.97 -5.01 -0.43
N VAL A 348 8.88 -5.86 0.60
CA VAL A 348 8.06 -7.08 0.62
C VAL A 348 6.57 -6.72 0.50
N GLU A 349 6.08 -5.78 1.30
CA GLU A 349 4.69 -5.32 1.24
C GLU A 349 4.33 -4.75 -0.14
N GLU A 350 5.21 -3.97 -0.76
CA GLU A 350 5.01 -3.39 -2.09
C GLU A 350 4.93 -4.43 -3.20
N ARG A 351 5.63 -5.57 -3.04
CA ARG A 351 5.59 -6.71 -3.96
C ARG A 351 4.43 -7.67 -3.71
N GLY A 352 3.58 -7.37 -2.73
CA GLY A 352 2.43 -8.22 -2.36
C GLY A 352 2.75 -9.30 -1.34
N GLY A 353 3.95 -9.32 -0.75
CA GLY A 353 4.35 -10.23 0.33
C GLY A 353 3.73 -9.90 1.70
N VAL A 354 2.67 -9.11 1.75
CA VAL A 354 1.95 -8.86 3.00
C VAL A 354 1.38 -10.18 3.55
N GLY A 355 1.65 -10.46 4.82
CA GLY A 355 1.25 -11.70 5.51
C GLY A 355 2.31 -12.80 5.55
N VAL A 356 3.48 -12.64 4.92
CA VAL A 356 4.59 -13.61 4.97
C VAL A 356 5.06 -13.88 6.41
N THR A 357 4.96 -12.87 7.27
CA THR A 357 5.38 -12.92 8.68
C THR A 357 4.24 -13.27 9.65
N GLN A 358 3.11 -13.79 9.16
CA GLN A 358 1.99 -14.09 10.04
C GLN A 358 2.39 -15.08 11.15
N GLY A 359 2.26 -14.64 12.41
CA GLY A 359 2.63 -15.43 13.59
C GLY A 359 4.13 -15.39 13.95
N LYS A 360 4.93 -14.56 13.29
CA LYS A 360 6.35 -14.32 13.60
C LYS A 360 6.55 -12.88 14.07
N GLU A 361 7.49 -12.66 14.99
CA GLU A 361 7.82 -11.33 15.50
C GLU A 361 9.32 -11.07 15.53
N GLY A 362 9.69 -9.80 15.65
CA GLY A 362 11.08 -9.37 15.80
C GLY A 362 12.00 -9.88 14.69
N TRP A 363 13.11 -10.51 15.09
CA TRP A 363 14.15 -10.94 14.18
C TRP A 363 13.73 -12.10 13.26
N ASP A 364 12.85 -12.99 13.72
CA ASP A 364 12.37 -14.10 12.88
C ASP A 364 11.43 -13.61 11.78
N ALA A 365 10.64 -12.58 12.05
CA ALA A 365 9.84 -11.91 11.02
C ALA A 365 10.73 -11.25 9.95
N GLU A 366 11.74 -10.49 10.37
CA GLU A 366 12.67 -9.84 9.45
C GLU A 366 13.44 -10.86 8.59
N ARG A 367 13.89 -11.97 9.20
CA ARG A 367 14.60 -13.02 8.47
C ARG A 367 13.73 -13.64 7.37
N GLU A 368 12.45 -13.88 7.66
CA GLU A 368 11.52 -14.41 6.67
C GLU A 368 11.27 -13.42 5.54
N GLU A 369 11.13 -12.13 5.86
CA GLU A 369 10.96 -11.07 4.85
C GLU A 369 12.18 -10.95 3.93
N ARG A 370 13.40 -11.03 4.49
CA ARG A 370 14.64 -11.03 3.71
C ARG A 370 14.69 -12.23 2.77
N ARG A 371 14.44 -13.44 3.28
CA ARG A 371 14.43 -14.66 2.48
C ARG A 371 13.38 -14.61 1.37
N TRP A 372 12.19 -14.10 1.66
CA TRP A 372 11.14 -13.95 0.66
C TRP A 372 11.54 -12.95 -0.44
N LEU A 373 12.15 -11.82 -0.06
CA LEU A 373 12.60 -10.81 -1.02
C LEU A 373 13.76 -11.31 -1.89
N GLU A 374 14.68 -12.10 -1.33
CA GLU A 374 15.75 -12.76 -2.08
C GLU A 374 15.16 -13.71 -3.14
N LYS A 375 14.23 -14.60 -2.74
CA LYS A 375 13.51 -15.46 -3.69
C LYS A 375 12.77 -14.68 -4.77
N TRP A 376 12.14 -13.55 -4.42
CA TRP A 376 11.49 -12.66 -5.39
C TRP A 376 12.49 -12.17 -6.44
N LEU A 377 13.65 -11.70 -6.00
CA LEU A 377 14.69 -11.15 -6.87
C LEU A 377 15.42 -12.22 -7.68
N GLU A 378 15.46 -13.47 -7.24
CA GLU A 378 16.05 -14.57 -8.02
C GLU A 378 15.14 -15.00 -9.19
N ARG A 379 13.82 -14.92 -9.00
CA ARG A 379 12.83 -15.41 -9.97
C ARG A 379 12.35 -14.36 -10.99
N ARG A 380 12.75 -13.10 -10.85
CA ARG A 380 12.25 -11.97 -11.63
C ARG A 380 13.37 -11.25 -12.36
#